data_AF-A0A7J9BM26-F1
#
_entry.id   AF-A0A7J9BM26-F1
#
_cell.length_a   1.000
_cell.length_b   1.000
_cell.length_c   1.000
_cell.angle_alpha   90.00
_cell.angle_beta   90.00
_cell.angle_gamma   90.00
#
_symmetry.space_group_name_H-M   'P 1'
#
loop_
_entity.id
_entity.type
_entity.pdbx_description
1 polymer ?
#
loop_
_entity_poly.entity_id
_entity_poly.type
_entity_poly.pdbx_seq_one_letter_code
_entity_poly.pdbx_strand_id
1 'polypeptide(L)'
;MGRTEQIAITNHHLLSMLKTLKSNGLHGLFQCSWWLMLLFFFVVMYINDCPNNNLGFEGSCVAKFLSKLSFQPLKENPLFGPSSHTLDKLGALNWDKVAHGKQGWRLITCIWLHAGVIHLLANMLSLDNISVGASGALFGLLGAMLSELLTNWTIYINKAAALITLVVIIAINLTVGILPHVDNFAHIGGFLTGFLLGFVLLLRPQFEWVQRQHVSTGAPVKSKHKAYQYVFWVIAVVLVIVGFTVGLVMLFRGENGNDHCSWCHYLSCVPTSSWHCGK
;
A
#
# COMPACT_ATOMS: atom_id res chain seq x y z
N MET A 1 -11.24 11.78 -34.65
CA MET A 1 -10.23 11.67 -33.58
C MET A 1 -9.73 10.24 -33.58
N GLY A 2 -8.44 10.05 -33.88
CA GLY A 2 -7.86 8.74 -34.15
C GLY A 2 -7.61 7.95 -32.86
N ARG A 3 -7.67 6.61 -32.95
CA ARG A 3 -7.41 5.67 -31.84
C ARG A 3 -6.03 5.91 -31.16
N THR A 4 -5.08 6.48 -31.89
CA THR A 4 -3.75 6.92 -31.43
C THR A 4 -3.76 8.22 -30.62
N GLU A 5 -4.65 9.17 -30.94
CA GLU A 5 -4.78 10.44 -30.19
C GLU A 5 -5.41 10.21 -28.81
N GLN A 6 -6.33 9.25 -28.69
CA GLN A 6 -7.01 8.91 -27.43
C GLN A 6 -6.06 8.27 -26.38
N ILE A 7 -5.14 7.41 -26.84
CA ILE A 7 -4.11 6.78 -25.98
C ILE A 7 -3.08 7.84 -25.55
N ALA A 8 -2.73 8.76 -26.46
CA ALA A 8 -1.86 9.89 -26.14
C ALA A 8 -2.47 10.80 -25.06
N ILE A 9 -3.76 11.11 -25.11
CA ILE A 9 -4.44 12.00 -24.13
C ILE A 9 -4.55 11.34 -22.74
N THR A 10 -4.81 10.04 -22.66
CA THR A 10 -4.91 9.31 -21.38
C THR A 10 -3.55 9.18 -20.71
N ASN A 11 -2.51 8.86 -21.48
CA ASN A 11 -1.12 8.90 -21.01
C ASN A 11 -0.70 10.31 -20.65
N HIS A 12 -1.11 11.34 -21.40
CA HIS A 12 -0.77 12.73 -21.12
C HIS A 12 -1.46 13.27 -19.86
N HIS A 13 -2.67 12.83 -19.51
CA HIS A 13 -3.31 13.18 -18.24
C HIS A 13 -2.68 12.48 -17.05
N LEU A 14 -2.33 11.20 -17.17
CA LEU A 14 -1.61 10.46 -16.13
C LEU A 14 -0.21 11.05 -15.93
N LEU A 15 0.52 11.32 -17.03
CA LEU A 15 1.83 11.98 -17.01
C LEU A 15 1.75 13.43 -16.53
N SER A 16 0.67 14.16 -16.85
CA SER A 16 0.44 15.51 -16.34
C SER A 16 0.18 15.48 -14.85
N MET A 17 -0.70 14.60 -14.34
CA MET A 17 -0.90 14.42 -12.90
C MET A 17 0.38 13.99 -12.17
N LEU A 18 1.15 13.06 -12.74
CA LEU A 18 2.46 12.65 -12.21
C LEU A 18 3.48 13.79 -12.26
N LYS A 19 3.50 14.61 -13.32
CA LYS A 19 4.35 15.81 -13.43
C LYS A 19 3.93 16.92 -12.47
N THR A 20 2.63 17.13 -12.25
CA THR A 20 2.10 18.10 -11.29
C THR A 20 2.36 17.66 -9.85
N LEU A 21 2.29 16.35 -9.56
CA LEU A 21 2.77 15.77 -8.30
C LEU A 21 4.28 15.99 -8.13
N LYS A 22 5.07 15.86 -9.21
CA LYS A 22 6.53 16.10 -9.17
C LYS A 22 6.91 17.59 -9.04
N SER A 23 6.12 18.53 -9.59
CA SER A 23 6.52 19.94 -9.68
C SER A 23 6.10 20.84 -8.51
N ASN A 24 5.13 20.44 -7.69
CA ASN A 24 4.54 21.32 -6.67
C ASN A 24 5.10 21.06 -5.26
N GLY A 25 6.39 21.33 -5.02
CA GLY A 25 7.03 21.24 -3.69
C GLY A 25 7.23 19.83 -3.12
N LEU A 26 6.69 18.81 -3.78
CA LEU A 26 6.79 17.41 -3.37
C LEU A 26 8.23 16.88 -3.45
N HIS A 27 9.05 17.42 -4.35
CA HIS A 27 10.47 17.08 -4.43
C HIS A 27 11.22 17.37 -3.12
N GLY A 28 10.91 18.47 -2.42
CA GLY A 28 11.50 18.79 -1.12
C GLY A 28 11.02 17.85 -0.01
N LEU A 29 9.75 17.43 -0.06
CA LEU A 29 9.17 16.44 0.85
C LEU A 29 9.78 15.04 0.65
N PHE A 30 9.95 14.59 -0.60
CA PHE A 30 10.63 13.33 -0.91
C PHE A 30 12.08 13.37 -0.44
N GLN A 31 12.78 14.47 -0.68
CA GLN A 31 14.15 14.66 -0.20
C GLN A 31 14.23 14.58 1.34
N CYS A 32 13.30 15.23 2.05
CA CYS A 32 13.24 15.15 3.52
C CYS A 32 12.94 13.73 3.99
N SER A 33 12.04 13.01 3.32
CA SER A 33 11.72 11.62 3.62
C SER A 33 12.95 10.72 3.48
N TRP A 34 13.76 10.90 2.43
CA TRP A 34 14.97 10.12 2.21
C TRP A 34 15.99 10.32 3.34
N TRP A 35 16.20 11.56 3.77
CA TRP A 35 17.10 11.87 4.87
C TRP A 35 16.61 11.28 6.21
N LEU A 36 15.30 11.30 6.45
CA LEU A 36 14.71 10.64 7.62
C LEU A 36 14.93 9.13 7.57
N MET A 37 14.72 8.47 6.42
CA MET A 37 14.93 7.03 6.29
C MET A 37 16.39 6.62 6.52
N LEU A 38 17.34 7.39 5.99
CA LEU A 38 18.76 7.21 6.28
C LEU A 38 19.03 7.38 7.78
N LEU A 39 18.55 8.46 8.39
CA LEU A 39 18.75 8.75 9.80
C LEU A 39 18.25 7.59 10.68
N PHE A 40 17.02 7.13 10.46
CA PHE A 40 16.45 6.00 11.21
C PHE A 40 17.25 4.72 10.99
N PHE A 41 17.68 4.44 9.76
CA PHE A 41 18.51 3.27 9.49
C PHE A 41 19.85 3.31 10.24
N PHE A 42 20.53 4.47 10.26
CA PHE A 42 21.76 4.65 11.03
C PHE A 42 21.53 4.50 12.53
N VAL A 43 20.44 5.05 13.08
CA VAL A 43 20.06 4.89 14.50
C VAL A 43 19.84 3.41 14.83
N VAL A 44 19.10 2.69 13.98
CA VAL A 44 18.84 1.26 14.16
C VAL A 44 20.15 0.47 14.15
N MET A 45 21.03 0.72 13.18
CA MET A 45 22.33 0.06 13.10
C MET A 45 23.22 0.38 14.30
N TYR A 46 23.21 1.63 14.76
CA TYR A 46 23.97 2.05 15.94
C TYR A 46 23.51 1.32 17.21
N ILE A 47 22.20 1.14 17.38
CA ILE A 47 21.62 0.41 18.51
C ILE A 47 21.83 -1.10 18.37
N ASN A 48 21.88 -1.62 17.13
CA ASN A 48 22.09 -3.04 16.88
C ASN A 48 23.44 -3.53 17.42
N ASP A 49 24.50 -2.73 17.25
CA ASP A 49 25.84 -2.97 17.79
C ASP A 49 26.27 -4.45 17.72
N CYS A 50 26.33 -4.98 16.48
CA CYS A 50 26.59 -6.39 16.22
C CYS A 50 27.83 -6.92 16.97
N PRO A 51 28.98 -6.23 17.00
CA PRO A 51 30.19 -6.76 17.66
C PRO A 51 30.02 -7.05 19.15
N ASN A 52 29.18 -6.28 19.85
CA ASN A 52 28.94 -6.45 21.29
C ASN A 52 27.75 -7.34 21.61
N ASN A 53 26.75 -7.41 20.72
CA ASN A 53 25.50 -8.14 20.95
C ASN A 53 25.44 -9.53 20.27
N ASN A 54 26.32 -9.83 19.32
CA ASN A 54 26.36 -11.13 18.65
C ASN A 54 27.21 -12.13 19.47
N LEU A 55 26.57 -13.21 19.92
CA LEU A 55 27.20 -14.29 20.67
C LEU A 55 28.01 -15.27 19.78
N GLY A 56 28.01 -15.07 18.44
CA GLY A 56 28.82 -15.82 17.50
C GLY A 56 28.26 -17.16 17.03
N PHE A 57 27.08 -17.57 17.53
CA PHE A 57 26.44 -18.85 17.17
C PHE A 57 25.98 -18.92 15.71
N GLU A 58 25.61 -17.80 15.10
CA GLU A 58 25.15 -17.72 13.71
C GLU A 58 26.22 -17.23 12.72
N GLY A 59 27.46 -17.07 13.19
CA GLY A 59 28.59 -16.58 12.40
C GLY A 59 29.08 -15.19 12.83
N SER A 60 30.09 -14.69 12.12
CA SER A 60 30.71 -13.39 12.41
C SER A 60 29.97 -12.23 11.76
N CYS A 61 29.88 -11.10 12.46
CA CYS A 61 29.39 -9.83 11.90
C CYS A 61 30.11 -9.46 10.60
N VAL A 62 29.38 -8.87 9.66
CA VAL A 62 29.89 -8.39 8.38
C VAL A 62 30.30 -6.93 8.51
N ALA A 63 31.36 -6.53 7.80
CA ALA A 63 31.91 -5.17 7.83
C ALA A 63 32.31 -4.69 9.24
N LYS A 64 33.13 -5.49 9.94
CA LYS A 64 33.63 -5.19 11.30
C LYS A 64 34.37 -3.85 11.42
N PHE A 65 34.94 -3.36 10.32
CA PHE A 65 35.60 -2.05 10.27
C PHE A 65 34.64 -0.88 10.57
N LEU A 66 33.32 -1.09 10.46
CA LEU A 66 32.27 -0.12 10.79
C LEU A 66 31.92 -0.08 12.29
N SER A 67 32.59 -0.90 13.13
CA SER A 67 32.36 -0.96 14.58
C SER A 67 30.87 -1.20 14.92
N LYS A 68 30.22 -0.31 15.68
CA LYS A 68 28.80 -0.45 16.05
C LYS A 68 27.85 -0.59 14.85
N LEU A 69 28.22 -0.06 13.70
CA LEU A 69 27.40 -0.10 12.48
C LEU A 69 27.61 -1.39 11.66
N SER A 70 28.34 -2.38 12.17
CA SER A 70 28.49 -3.67 11.50
C SER A 70 27.16 -4.41 11.36
N PHE A 71 27.03 -5.13 10.26
CA PHE A 71 25.83 -5.90 9.93
C PHE A 71 25.85 -7.28 10.59
N GLN A 72 24.65 -7.83 10.82
CA GLN A 72 24.51 -9.21 11.26
C GLN A 72 25.06 -10.20 10.22
N PRO A 73 25.38 -11.45 10.62
CA PRO A 73 25.75 -12.50 9.70
C PRO A 73 24.73 -12.64 8.56
N LEU A 74 25.19 -12.86 7.33
CA LEU A 74 24.29 -12.99 6.16
C LEU A 74 23.33 -14.18 6.25
N LYS A 75 23.65 -15.16 7.09
CA LYS A 75 22.76 -16.28 7.42
C LYS A 75 21.53 -15.82 8.20
N GLU A 76 21.69 -14.85 9.08
CA GLU A 76 20.61 -14.24 9.86
C GLU A 76 19.88 -13.18 9.04
N ASN A 77 20.63 -12.27 8.40
CA ASN A 77 20.07 -11.18 7.62
C ASN A 77 20.83 -10.99 6.29
N PRO A 78 20.30 -11.53 5.17
CA PRO A 78 20.94 -11.38 3.86
C PRO A 78 20.85 -9.96 3.28
N LEU A 79 20.08 -9.06 3.90
CA LEU A 79 19.84 -7.70 3.40
C LEU A 79 20.89 -6.68 3.87
N PHE A 80 21.97 -7.13 4.50
CA PHE A 80 23.00 -6.30 5.16
C PHE A 80 22.35 -5.34 6.17
N GLY A 81 21.87 -5.89 7.28
CA GLY A 81 21.07 -5.14 8.24
C GLY A 81 21.26 -5.56 9.69
N PRO A 82 20.40 -5.04 10.59
CA PRO A 82 20.38 -5.37 12.01
C PRO A 82 19.74 -6.74 12.26
N SER A 83 19.73 -7.19 13.51
CA SER A 83 18.97 -8.39 13.90
C SER A 83 17.46 -8.14 13.92
N SER A 84 16.69 -9.21 13.79
CA SER A 84 15.23 -9.17 13.97
C SER A 84 14.84 -8.70 15.38
N HIS A 85 15.62 -9.08 16.40
CA HIS A 85 15.42 -8.65 17.78
C HIS A 85 15.62 -7.14 17.96
N THR A 86 16.64 -6.54 17.35
CA THR A 86 16.84 -5.08 17.40
C THR A 86 15.66 -4.35 16.74
N LEU A 87 15.20 -4.83 15.58
CA LEU A 87 14.04 -4.24 14.89
C LEU A 87 12.77 -4.36 15.74
N ASP A 88 12.51 -5.53 16.32
CA ASP A 88 11.37 -5.77 17.21
C ASP A 88 11.45 -4.92 18.49
N LYS A 89 12.64 -4.69 19.05
CA LYS A 89 12.84 -3.76 20.18
C LYS A 89 12.52 -2.32 19.80
N LEU A 90 12.92 -1.89 18.60
CA LEU A 90 12.73 -0.52 18.10
C LEU A 90 11.35 -0.26 17.52
N GLY A 91 10.46 -1.25 17.52
CA GLY A 91 9.06 -1.07 17.14
C GLY A 91 8.67 -1.66 15.80
N ALA A 92 9.33 -2.73 15.35
CA ALA A 92 8.83 -3.50 14.23
C ALA A 92 7.39 -3.98 14.51
N LEU A 93 6.63 -4.12 13.43
CA LEU A 93 5.24 -4.53 13.51
C LEU A 93 5.15 -5.96 14.04
N ASN A 94 4.53 -6.12 15.20
CA ASN A 94 4.28 -7.41 15.82
C ASN A 94 2.84 -7.40 16.34
N TRP A 95 1.99 -8.26 15.76
CA TRP A 95 0.56 -8.27 16.05
C TRP A 95 0.28 -8.53 17.54
N ASP A 96 0.94 -9.52 18.14
CA ASP A 96 0.74 -9.88 19.54
C ASP A 96 1.03 -8.71 20.49
N LYS A 97 2.13 -7.98 20.22
CA LYS A 97 2.49 -6.79 21.01
C LYS A 97 1.56 -5.61 20.79
N VAL A 98 0.99 -5.46 19.61
CA VAL A 98 0.00 -4.40 19.32
C VAL A 98 -1.34 -4.73 19.99
N ALA A 99 -1.83 -5.95 19.79
CA ALA A 99 -3.13 -6.41 20.23
C ALA A 99 -3.20 -6.65 21.73
N HIS A 100 -2.36 -7.56 22.25
CA HIS A 100 -2.31 -7.93 23.66
C HIS A 100 -1.42 -7.00 24.47
N GLY A 101 -0.26 -6.64 23.92
CA GLY A 101 0.70 -5.75 24.57
C GLY A 101 0.32 -4.26 24.55
N LYS A 102 -0.76 -3.88 23.85
CA LYS A 102 -1.25 -2.48 23.69
C LYS A 102 -0.19 -1.51 23.14
N GLN A 103 0.81 -2.01 22.43
CA GLN A 103 1.90 -1.21 21.87
C GLN A 103 1.50 -0.57 20.53
N GLY A 104 0.43 0.23 20.52
CA GLY A 104 -0.11 0.85 19.30
C GLY A 104 0.87 1.76 18.55
N TRP A 105 1.87 2.31 19.25
CA TRP A 105 2.96 3.09 18.65
C TRP A 105 3.75 2.31 17.59
N ARG A 106 3.75 0.96 17.65
CA ARG A 106 4.37 0.09 16.65
C ARG A 106 3.79 0.24 15.25
N LEU A 107 2.50 0.61 15.15
CA LEU A 107 1.83 0.88 13.87
C LEU A 107 2.45 2.08 13.13
N ILE A 108 3.07 3.00 13.87
CA ILE A 108 3.72 4.18 13.32
C ILE A 108 5.21 3.94 13.12
N THR A 109 5.88 3.36 14.11
CA THR A 109 7.34 3.16 14.03
C THR A 109 7.74 2.16 12.96
N CYS A 110 6.93 1.14 12.68
CA CYS A 110 7.26 0.14 11.67
C CYS A 110 7.41 0.71 10.26
N ILE A 111 6.80 1.87 9.98
CA ILE A 111 6.88 2.56 8.68
C ILE A 111 8.31 3.07 8.40
N TRP A 112 9.09 3.36 9.45
CA TRP A 112 10.42 3.96 9.35
C TRP A 112 11.56 2.95 9.49
N LEU A 113 11.27 1.73 9.94
CA LEU A 113 12.26 0.68 10.16
C LEU A 113 12.56 -0.07 8.86
N HIS A 114 13.84 -0.28 8.58
CA HIS A 114 14.30 -0.96 7.37
C HIS A 114 15.07 -2.22 7.73
N ALA A 115 14.80 -3.30 7.01
CA ALA A 115 15.41 -4.60 7.27
C ALA A 115 16.92 -4.66 6.93
N GLY A 116 17.43 -3.74 6.11
CA GLY A 116 18.84 -3.72 5.71
C GLY A 116 19.12 -2.71 4.59
N VAL A 117 20.39 -2.58 4.20
CA VAL A 117 20.85 -1.68 3.13
C VAL A 117 20.16 -2.02 1.80
N ILE A 118 20.01 -3.30 1.47
CA ILE A 118 19.34 -3.71 0.22
C ILE A 118 17.88 -3.24 0.21
N HIS A 119 17.18 -3.40 1.33
CA HIS A 119 15.79 -2.95 1.45
C HIS A 119 15.67 -1.42 1.39
N LEU A 120 16.59 -0.70 2.03
CA LEU A 120 16.63 0.76 2.00
C LEU A 120 16.91 1.30 0.59
N LEU A 121 17.89 0.73 -0.11
CA LEU A 121 18.21 1.11 -1.50
C LEU A 121 17.05 0.78 -2.44
N ALA A 122 16.44 -0.40 -2.29
CA ALA A 122 15.24 -0.74 -3.03
C ALA A 122 14.17 0.35 -2.81
N ASN A 123 13.87 0.72 -1.56
CA ASN A 123 12.88 1.75 -1.26
C ASN A 123 13.23 3.14 -1.87
N MET A 124 14.49 3.55 -1.82
CA MET A 124 14.93 4.80 -2.44
C MET A 124 14.73 4.80 -3.97
N LEU A 125 15.14 3.71 -4.64
CA LEU A 125 14.92 3.54 -6.08
C LEU A 125 13.44 3.40 -6.43
N SER A 126 12.63 2.95 -5.48
CA SER A 126 11.19 2.76 -5.60
C SER A 126 10.39 4.06 -5.57
N LEU A 127 10.90 5.07 -4.86
CA LEU A 127 10.29 6.39 -4.83
C LEU A 127 10.42 7.07 -6.20
N ASP A 128 11.41 6.66 -7.00
CA ASP A 128 11.54 7.07 -8.40
C ASP A 128 10.78 6.15 -9.38
N ASN A 129 10.50 4.89 -9.02
CA ASN A 129 9.74 3.92 -9.82
C ASN A 129 8.87 3.01 -8.92
N ILE A 130 7.54 3.06 -9.05
CA ILE A 130 6.56 2.27 -8.25
C ILE A 130 7.05 0.84 -7.99
N SER A 131 7.25 0.45 -6.73
CA SER A 131 7.96 -0.80 -6.38
C SER A 131 7.28 -1.69 -5.34
N VAL A 132 7.80 -2.91 -5.33
CA VAL A 132 7.43 -4.12 -4.61
C VAL A 132 7.66 -3.95 -3.09
N GLY A 133 6.58 -4.09 -2.33
CA GLY A 133 6.48 -3.72 -0.91
C GLY A 133 5.25 -2.85 -0.66
N ALA A 134 4.83 -2.08 -1.67
CA ALA A 134 3.56 -1.38 -1.72
C ALA A 134 2.41 -2.28 -2.20
N SER A 135 2.50 -3.61 -2.20
CA SER A 135 1.52 -4.45 -2.90
C SER A 135 0.08 -4.24 -2.37
N GLY A 136 -0.12 -4.13 -1.06
CA GLY A 136 -1.42 -3.78 -0.48
C GLY A 136 -1.92 -2.39 -0.91
N ALA A 137 -1.03 -1.40 -0.97
CA ALA A 137 -1.35 -0.06 -1.46
C ALA A 137 -1.61 -0.03 -2.98
N LEU A 138 -0.91 -0.86 -3.76
CA LEU A 138 -1.13 -1.09 -5.19
C LEU A 138 -2.51 -1.68 -5.41
N PHE A 139 -2.90 -2.70 -4.64
CA PHE A 139 -4.26 -3.23 -4.65
C PHE A 139 -5.29 -2.17 -4.29
N GLY A 140 -5.01 -1.31 -3.31
CA GLY A 140 -5.85 -0.15 -3.00
C GLY A 140 -5.99 0.84 -4.17
N LEU A 141 -4.91 1.12 -4.88
CA LEU A 141 -4.94 1.97 -6.08
C LEU A 141 -5.77 1.31 -7.19
N LEU A 142 -5.57 0.02 -7.45
CA LEU A 142 -6.36 -0.75 -8.43
C LEU A 142 -7.85 -0.74 -8.09
N GLY A 143 -8.20 -0.89 -6.80
CA GLY A 143 -9.57 -0.72 -6.31
C GLY A 143 -10.13 0.67 -6.57
N ALA A 144 -9.37 1.72 -6.24
CA ALA A 144 -9.79 3.10 -6.49
C ALA A 144 -10.03 3.37 -7.98
N MET A 145 -9.13 2.90 -8.85
CA MET A 145 -9.29 3.00 -10.31
C MET A 145 -10.54 2.28 -10.82
N LEU A 146 -10.86 1.11 -10.25
CA LEU A 146 -12.10 0.40 -10.60
C LEU A 146 -13.34 1.21 -10.24
N SER A 147 -13.37 1.83 -9.05
CA SER A 147 -14.50 2.67 -8.63
C SER A 147 -14.68 3.92 -9.52
N GLU A 148 -13.57 4.52 -9.99
CA GLU A 148 -13.59 5.66 -10.91
C GLU A 148 -14.17 5.23 -12.27
N LEU A 149 -13.75 4.09 -12.79
CA LEU A 149 -14.25 3.51 -14.04
C LEU A 149 -15.75 3.21 -13.97
N LEU A 150 -16.23 2.65 -12.86
CA LEU A 150 -17.66 2.37 -12.65
C LEU A 150 -18.49 3.66 -12.56
N THR A 151 -18.01 4.66 -11.81
CA THR A 151 -18.74 5.91 -11.58
C THR A 151 -18.80 6.79 -12.82
N ASN A 152 -17.75 6.75 -13.65
CA ASN A 152 -17.57 7.60 -14.83
C ASN A 152 -17.50 6.77 -16.13
N TRP A 153 -18.37 5.76 -16.23
CA TRP A 153 -18.43 4.78 -17.31
C TRP A 153 -18.49 5.38 -18.73
N THR A 154 -19.02 6.60 -18.87
CA THR A 154 -19.21 7.29 -20.15
C THR A 154 -17.94 7.95 -20.69
N ILE A 155 -16.90 8.12 -19.87
CA ILE A 155 -15.65 8.79 -20.29
C ILE A 155 -14.76 7.84 -21.11
N TYR A 156 -14.88 6.53 -20.90
CA TYR A 156 -14.04 5.53 -21.56
C TYR A 156 -14.67 5.05 -22.87
N ILE A 157 -14.05 5.42 -23.99
CA ILE A 157 -14.48 5.00 -25.33
C ILE A 157 -14.58 3.48 -25.45
N ASN A 158 -13.57 2.77 -24.93
CA ASN A 158 -13.51 1.31 -24.98
C ASN A 158 -13.66 0.72 -23.57
N LYS A 159 -14.79 1.05 -22.93
CA LYS A 159 -15.18 0.64 -21.56
C LYS A 159 -14.95 -0.84 -21.25
N ALA A 160 -15.33 -1.74 -22.16
CA ALA A 160 -15.15 -3.17 -21.96
C ALA A 160 -13.67 -3.55 -21.94
N ALA A 161 -12.87 -3.02 -22.87
CA ALA A 161 -11.43 -3.27 -22.89
C ALA A 161 -10.73 -2.70 -21.64
N ALA A 162 -11.10 -1.49 -21.20
CA ALA A 162 -10.55 -0.90 -19.98
C ALA A 162 -10.88 -1.74 -18.73
N LEU A 163 -12.14 -2.19 -18.60
CA LEU A 163 -12.56 -3.05 -17.50
C LEU A 163 -11.86 -4.42 -17.55
N ILE A 164 -11.80 -5.06 -18.73
CA ILE A 164 -11.14 -6.37 -18.90
C ILE A 164 -9.66 -6.25 -18.54
N THR A 165 -8.94 -5.26 -19.06
CA THR A 165 -7.53 -5.04 -18.74
C THR A 165 -7.33 -4.83 -17.24
N LEU A 166 -8.16 -4.02 -16.59
CA LEU A 166 -8.07 -3.76 -15.16
C LEU A 166 -8.31 -5.03 -14.33
N VAL A 167 -9.34 -5.81 -14.69
CA VAL A 167 -9.66 -7.09 -14.04
C VAL A 167 -8.54 -8.11 -14.24
N VAL A 168 -7.96 -8.20 -15.44
CA VAL A 168 -6.82 -9.08 -15.74
C VAL A 168 -5.61 -8.69 -14.89
N ILE A 169 -5.29 -7.40 -14.79
CA ILE A 169 -4.20 -6.91 -13.93
C ILE A 169 -4.45 -7.29 -12.48
N ILE A 170 -5.66 -7.07 -11.96
CA ILE A 170 -6.03 -7.45 -10.59
C ILE A 170 -5.85 -8.97 -10.37
N ALA A 171 -6.34 -9.79 -11.30
CA ALA A 171 -6.28 -11.24 -11.19
C ALA A 171 -4.83 -11.77 -11.22
N ILE A 172 -4.00 -11.25 -12.14
CA ILE A 172 -2.57 -11.61 -12.22
C ILE A 172 -1.86 -11.23 -10.92
N ASN A 173 -2.05 -10.00 -10.43
CA ASN A 173 -1.41 -9.55 -9.19
C ASN A 173 -1.87 -10.41 -7.99
N LEU A 174 -3.15 -10.76 -7.92
CA LEU A 174 -3.68 -11.59 -6.83
C LEU A 174 -3.13 -13.02 -6.91
N THR A 175 -2.95 -13.56 -8.11
CA THR A 175 -2.39 -14.91 -8.33
C THR A 175 -0.93 -14.99 -7.87
N VAL A 176 -0.14 -13.95 -8.16
CA VAL A 176 1.24 -13.81 -7.65
C VAL A 176 1.25 -13.66 -6.12
N GLY A 177 0.19 -13.06 -5.54
CA GLY A 177 0.00 -12.94 -4.10
C GLY A 177 -0.27 -14.27 -3.36
N ILE A 178 -0.68 -15.33 -4.05
CA ILE A 178 -0.96 -16.66 -3.42
C ILE A 178 0.34 -17.43 -3.07
N LEU A 179 1.51 -16.84 -3.31
CA LEU A 179 2.78 -17.42 -2.89
C LEU A 179 2.86 -17.57 -1.35
N PRO A 180 3.48 -18.66 -0.84
CA PRO A 180 3.67 -18.84 0.60
C PRO A 180 4.48 -17.66 1.18
N HIS A 181 4.18 -17.28 2.43
CA HIS A 181 4.69 -16.08 3.14
C HIS A 181 4.09 -14.72 2.75
N VAL A 182 3.09 -14.65 1.86
CA VAL A 182 2.40 -13.38 1.50
C VAL A 182 1.05 -13.24 2.20
N ASP A 183 0.79 -12.06 2.77
CA ASP A 183 -0.48 -11.76 3.45
C ASP A 183 -1.58 -11.36 2.46
N ASN A 184 -2.42 -12.32 2.09
CA ASN A 184 -3.57 -12.11 1.20
C ASN A 184 -4.69 -11.26 1.83
N PHE A 185 -4.80 -11.22 3.17
CA PHE A 185 -5.76 -10.35 3.85
C PHE A 185 -5.39 -8.89 3.63
N ALA A 186 -4.10 -8.56 3.65
CA ALA A 186 -3.62 -7.22 3.34
C ALA A 186 -3.94 -6.81 1.89
N HIS A 187 -3.87 -7.74 0.92
CA HIS A 187 -4.19 -7.44 -0.48
C HIS A 187 -5.70 -7.26 -0.70
N ILE A 188 -6.52 -8.17 -0.18
CA ILE A 188 -7.99 -8.09 -0.29
C ILE A 188 -8.50 -6.86 0.47
N GLY A 189 -8.02 -6.65 1.70
CA GLY A 189 -8.37 -5.50 2.52
C GLY A 189 -7.93 -4.18 1.87
N GLY A 190 -6.72 -4.15 1.29
CA GLY A 190 -6.23 -3.01 0.52
C GLY A 190 -7.11 -2.70 -0.68
N PHE A 191 -7.43 -3.70 -1.51
CA PHE A 191 -8.32 -3.55 -2.66
C PHE A 191 -9.71 -3.04 -2.28
N LEU A 192 -10.36 -3.67 -1.30
CA LEU A 192 -11.72 -3.30 -0.87
C LEU A 192 -11.74 -1.89 -0.30
N THR A 193 -10.79 -1.56 0.57
CA THR A 193 -10.69 -0.22 1.17
C THR A 193 -10.42 0.83 0.10
N GLY A 194 -9.50 0.58 -0.84
CA GLY A 194 -9.22 1.47 -1.95
C GLY A 194 -10.40 1.67 -2.90
N PHE A 195 -11.16 0.61 -3.18
CA PHE A 195 -12.40 0.67 -3.95
C PHE A 195 -13.47 1.54 -3.30
N LEU A 196 -13.69 1.37 -1.99
CA LEU A 196 -14.64 2.21 -1.24
C LEU A 196 -14.15 3.66 -1.15
N LEU A 197 -12.87 3.88 -0.82
CA LEU A 197 -12.28 5.23 -0.77
C LEU A 197 -12.28 5.92 -2.13
N GLY A 198 -12.21 5.18 -3.23
CA GLY A 198 -12.34 5.76 -4.57
C GLY A 198 -13.72 6.39 -4.81
N PHE A 199 -14.82 5.79 -4.31
CA PHE A 199 -16.13 6.44 -4.33
C PHE A 199 -16.20 7.70 -3.45
N VAL A 200 -15.43 7.73 -2.35
CA VAL A 200 -15.38 8.88 -1.43
C VAL A 200 -14.55 10.03 -2.00
N LEU A 201 -13.36 9.72 -2.52
CA LEU A 201 -12.32 10.70 -2.88
C LEU A 201 -12.33 11.08 -4.38
N LEU A 202 -12.74 10.17 -5.27
CA LEU A 202 -12.68 10.36 -6.73
C LEU A 202 -14.05 10.74 -7.34
N LEU A 203 -14.92 11.38 -6.55
CA LEU A 203 -16.24 11.82 -6.99
C LEU A 203 -16.14 12.99 -7.99
N ARG A 204 -16.15 12.69 -9.29
CA ARG A 204 -16.10 13.71 -10.35
C ARG A 204 -17.48 14.38 -10.56
N PRO A 205 -17.53 15.72 -10.74
CA PRO A 205 -18.75 16.42 -11.14
C PRO A 205 -19.09 16.12 -12.61
N GLN A 206 -20.37 16.28 -12.98
CA GLN A 206 -20.81 16.08 -14.36
C GLN A 206 -20.13 17.08 -15.32
N PHE A 207 -19.72 16.60 -16.49
CA PHE A 207 -19.08 17.43 -17.53
C PHE A 207 -19.94 18.64 -17.91
N GLU A 208 -21.26 18.45 -17.99
CA GLU A 208 -22.25 19.51 -18.29
C GLU A 208 -22.27 20.63 -17.23
N TRP A 209 -21.98 20.33 -15.96
CA TRP A 209 -21.88 21.34 -14.89
C TRP A 209 -20.59 22.15 -15.00
N VAL A 210 -19.47 21.48 -15.33
CA VAL A 210 -18.16 22.12 -15.54
C VAL A 210 -18.14 22.99 -16.80
N GLN A 211 -18.75 22.53 -17.89
CA GLN A 211 -18.81 23.26 -19.16
C GLN A 211 -19.62 24.55 -19.05
N ARG A 212 -20.67 24.58 -18.22
CA ARG A 212 -21.42 25.82 -17.93
C ARG A 212 -20.64 26.88 -17.17
N GLN A 213 -19.66 26.52 -16.36
CA GLN A 213 -18.79 27.52 -15.71
C GLN A 213 -17.95 28.30 -16.73
N HIS A 214 -17.76 27.74 -17.93
CA HIS A 214 -16.95 28.35 -18.99
C HIS A 214 -17.82 28.99 -20.10
N VAL A 215 -19.11 28.63 -20.21
CA VAL A 215 -20.03 29.14 -21.24
C VAL A 215 -21.37 29.51 -20.59
N SER A 216 -21.54 30.79 -20.29
CA SER A 216 -22.71 31.33 -19.58
C SER A 216 -23.71 31.97 -20.53
N THR A 217 -24.77 31.25 -20.91
CA THR A 217 -26.08 31.84 -21.30
C THR A 217 -27.23 30.81 -21.16
N GLY A 218 -28.14 31.02 -20.20
CA GLY A 218 -29.56 30.60 -20.27
C GLY A 218 -29.97 29.12 -20.12
N ALA A 219 -29.07 28.14 -19.98
CA ALA A 219 -29.47 26.73 -19.89
C ALA A 219 -30.01 26.28 -18.50
N PRO A 220 -30.98 25.34 -18.42
CA PRO A 220 -31.63 24.91 -17.16
C PRO A 220 -30.65 24.30 -16.14
N VAL A 221 -30.88 24.54 -14.84
CA VAL A 221 -29.99 24.14 -13.74
C VAL A 221 -30.01 22.61 -13.51
N LYS A 222 -29.05 21.87 -14.11
CA LYS A 222 -28.76 20.49 -13.73
C LYS A 222 -27.81 20.39 -12.52
N SER A 223 -28.08 19.41 -11.66
CA SER A 223 -27.29 19.08 -10.45
C SER A 223 -25.82 18.78 -10.75
N LYS A 224 -24.92 19.17 -9.84
CA LYS A 224 -23.46 18.96 -9.91
C LYS A 224 -23.08 17.47 -10.01
N HIS A 225 -23.78 16.61 -9.28
CA HIS A 225 -23.58 15.15 -9.28
C HIS A 225 -24.91 14.42 -9.55
N LYS A 226 -24.83 13.20 -10.09
CA LYS A 226 -26.00 12.33 -10.31
C LYS A 226 -26.45 11.73 -8.98
N ALA A 227 -27.73 11.37 -8.87
CA ALA A 227 -28.28 10.76 -7.65
C ALA A 227 -27.51 9.48 -7.23
N TYR A 228 -27.18 8.61 -8.20
CA TYR A 228 -26.42 7.38 -7.92
C TYR A 228 -25.02 7.65 -7.35
N GLN A 229 -24.38 8.76 -7.73
CA GLN A 229 -23.06 9.14 -7.22
C GLN A 229 -23.14 9.48 -5.72
N TYR A 230 -24.18 10.21 -5.30
CA TYR A 230 -24.42 10.48 -3.88
C TYR A 230 -24.78 9.21 -3.10
N VAL A 231 -25.58 8.32 -3.67
CA VAL A 231 -25.92 7.03 -3.04
C VAL A 231 -24.66 6.21 -2.80
N PHE A 232 -23.80 6.03 -3.80
CA PHE A 232 -22.54 5.31 -3.64
C PHE A 232 -21.59 5.99 -2.66
N TRP A 233 -21.53 7.33 -2.67
CA TRP A 233 -20.72 8.08 -1.72
C TRP A 233 -21.16 7.85 -0.26
N VAL A 234 -22.47 7.96 0.04
CA VAL A 234 -23.00 7.71 1.40
C VAL A 234 -22.73 6.28 1.84
N ILE A 235 -23.03 5.30 0.99
CA ILE A 235 -22.79 3.87 1.29
C ILE A 235 -21.31 3.63 1.56
N ALA A 236 -20.42 4.15 0.71
CA ALA A 236 -18.98 3.97 0.87
C ALA A 236 -18.45 4.61 2.16
N VAL A 237 -18.89 5.83 2.51
CA VAL A 237 -18.51 6.48 3.78
C VAL A 237 -18.93 5.63 4.97
N VAL A 238 -20.17 5.14 5.00
CA VAL A 238 -20.67 4.30 6.09
C VAL A 238 -19.86 3.01 6.19
N LEU A 239 -19.62 2.31 5.08
CA LEU A 239 -18.87 1.06 5.07
C LEU A 239 -17.41 1.25 5.50
N VAL A 240 -16.75 2.34 5.09
CA VAL A 240 -15.37 2.65 5.49
C VAL A 240 -15.30 2.92 7.00
N ILE A 241 -16.22 3.72 7.54
CA ILE A 241 -16.25 4.03 8.98
C ILE A 241 -16.53 2.77 9.80
N VAL A 242 -17.54 1.98 9.42
CA VAL A 242 -17.89 0.74 10.12
C VAL A 242 -16.76 -0.28 10.01
N GLY A 243 -16.22 -0.51 8.81
CA GLY A 243 -15.13 -1.46 8.60
C GLY A 243 -13.86 -1.08 9.38
N PHE A 244 -13.48 0.20 9.35
CA PHE A 244 -12.32 0.69 10.08
C PHE A 244 -12.51 0.58 11.61
N THR A 245 -13.68 0.95 12.12
CA THR A 245 -13.97 0.85 13.56
C THR A 245 -14.00 -0.60 14.04
N VAL A 246 -14.65 -1.51 13.30
CA VAL A 246 -14.66 -2.95 13.62
C VAL A 246 -13.24 -3.51 13.59
N GLY A 247 -12.46 -3.23 12.54
CA GLY A 247 -11.08 -3.70 12.43
C GLY A 247 -10.18 -3.20 13.57
N LEU A 248 -10.33 -1.93 13.96
CA LEU A 248 -9.58 -1.34 15.07
C LEU A 248 -9.97 -1.98 16.41
N VAL A 249 -11.27 -2.21 16.64
CA VAL A 249 -11.76 -2.88 17.86
C VAL A 249 -11.27 -4.33 17.94
N MET A 250 -11.36 -5.09 16.85
CA MET A 250 -10.85 -6.47 16.81
C MET A 250 -9.34 -6.52 17.06
N LEU A 251 -8.58 -5.62 16.42
CA LEU A 251 -7.13 -5.50 16.64
C LEU A 251 -6.80 -5.25 18.12
N PHE A 252 -7.43 -4.26 18.74
CA PHE A 252 -7.16 -3.96 20.14
C PHE A 252 -7.78 -4.96 21.11
N ARG A 253 -8.77 -5.76 20.72
CA ARG A 253 -9.25 -6.89 21.53
C ARG A 253 -8.37 -8.13 21.41
N GLY A 254 -7.48 -8.17 20.41
CA GLY A 254 -6.67 -9.36 20.11
C GLY A 254 -7.48 -10.52 19.57
N GLU A 255 -8.64 -10.22 18.98
CA GLU A 255 -9.45 -11.24 18.31
C GLU A 255 -8.88 -11.53 16.93
N ASN A 256 -8.64 -12.80 16.63
CA ASN A 256 -8.22 -13.21 15.30
C ASN A 256 -9.45 -13.30 14.39
N GLY A 257 -9.41 -12.63 13.23
CA GLY A 257 -10.48 -12.70 12.23
C GLY A 257 -10.70 -14.12 11.69
N ASN A 258 -9.66 -14.96 11.70
CA ASN A 258 -9.76 -16.35 11.27
C ASN A 258 -10.64 -17.20 12.19
N ASP A 259 -10.78 -16.85 13.47
CA ASP A 259 -11.61 -17.62 14.41
C ASP A 259 -13.11 -17.44 14.14
N HIS A 260 -13.48 -16.35 13.47
CA HIS A 260 -14.85 -16.00 13.14
C HIS A 260 -15.30 -16.57 11.78
N CYS A 261 -14.42 -17.28 11.08
CA CYS A 261 -14.65 -17.69 9.69
C CYS A 261 -13.90 -18.98 9.34
N SER A 262 -14.64 -20.08 9.17
CA SER A 262 -14.09 -21.42 8.91
C SER A 262 -13.29 -21.54 7.61
N TRP A 263 -13.52 -20.66 6.64
CA TRP A 263 -12.85 -20.67 5.34
C TRP A 263 -11.72 -19.64 5.21
N CYS A 264 -11.61 -18.70 6.16
CA CYS A 264 -10.68 -17.58 6.08
C CYS A 264 -9.21 -18.01 6.15
N HIS A 265 -8.91 -19.15 6.79
CA HIS A 265 -7.56 -19.74 6.78
C HIS A 265 -7.06 -20.06 5.35
N TYR A 266 -7.96 -20.41 4.43
CA TYR A 266 -7.62 -20.68 3.02
C TYR A 266 -7.26 -19.41 2.24
N LEU A 267 -7.60 -18.23 2.75
CA LEU A 267 -7.13 -16.97 2.18
C LEU A 267 -5.64 -16.77 2.45
N SER A 268 -5.15 -17.06 3.66
CA SER A 268 -3.71 -16.91 3.98
C SER A 268 -2.84 -17.97 3.31
N CYS A 269 -3.33 -19.21 3.20
CA CYS A 269 -2.56 -20.28 2.62
C CYS A 269 -3.48 -21.35 2.02
N VAL A 270 -3.34 -21.61 0.73
CA VAL A 270 -4.01 -22.72 0.04
C VAL A 270 -3.06 -23.92 0.04
N PRO A 271 -3.45 -25.06 0.64
CA PRO A 271 -2.62 -26.25 0.65
C PRO A 271 -2.51 -26.82 -0.77
N THR A 272 -1.29 -27.12 -1.23
CA THR A 272 -1.04 -27.75 -2.54
C THR A 272 -0.12 -28.96 -2.38
N SER A 273 0.07 -29.74 -3.44
CA SER A 273 1.01 -30.88 -3.44
C SER A 273 2.47 -30.47 -3.19
N SER A 274 2.80 -29.18 -3.35
CA SER A 274 4.15 -28.66 -3.25
C SER A 274 4.44 -27.94 -1.91
N TRP A 275 3.42 -27.64 -1.10
CA TRP A 275 3.60 -27.03 0.23
C TRP A 275 2.39 -27.26 1.14
N HIS A 276 2.66 -27.36 2.45
CA HIS A 276 1.64 -27.53 3.49
C HIS A 276 1.49 -26.26 4.32
N CYS A 277 0.24 -25.83 4.48
CA CYS A 277 -0.12 -24.72 5.37
C CYS A 277 -0.12 -25.25 6.80
N GLY A 278 0.89 -24.87 7.59
CA GLY A 278 0.91 -25.17 9.03
C GLY A 278 -0.23 -24.44 9.74
N LYS A 279 -0.82 -25.09 10.74
CA LYS A 279 -1.72 -24.44 11.70
C LYS A 279 -0.94 -23.49 12.60
#